data_AF-A0A925B570-F1
#
_entry.id   AF-A0A925B570-F1
#
_cell.length_a   1.000
_cell.length_b   1.000
_cell.length_c   1.000
_cell.angle_alpha   90.00
_cell.angle_beta   90.00
_cell.angle_gamma   90.00
#
_symmetry.space_group_name_H-M   'P 1'
#
loop_
_entity.id
_entity.type
_entity.pdbx_description
1 polymer ?
#
loop_
_entity_poly.entity_id
_entity_poly.type
_entity_poly.pdbx_seq_one_letter_code
_entity_poly.pdbx_strand_id
1 'polypeptide(L)'
;RLRFRGSNWVGLGIYLAYLVPPSILFIPLATMVFKLGLFDSPLALILTYPTFLIPFCTWLLIGYFKSIPYELEECALIDGATRLQILRRITLPLAVPGLISAGIFAFTLSWNEFIYALAFIQSSEKKTVPVAVLTQLVQGDDYQWGALMAGALFGSIPVALLYSFFVEYYVSSLTGAVKE
;
A
#
# COMPACT_ATOMS: atom_id res chain seq x y z
N ARG A 1 19.61 8.33 -1.32
CA ARG A 1 20.76 7.46 -1.66
C ARG A 1 21.43 7.94 -2.95
N LEU A 2 20.75 7.92 -4.10
CA LEU A 2 21.27 8.55 -5.32
C LEU A 2 21.15 10.08 -5.25
N ARG A 3 22.27 10.79 -5.41
CA ARG A 3 22.30 12.27 -5.49
C ARG A 3 22.19 12.68 -6.95
N PHE A 4 20.96 12.79 -7.46
CA PHE A 4 20.70 13.35 -8.79
C PHE A 4 20.13 14.77 -8.66
N ARG A 5 20.32 15.60 -9.68
CA ARG A 5 19.80 16.99 -9.68
C ARG A 5 18.27 16.94 -9.54
N GLY A 6 17.76 17.55 -8.46
CA GLY A 6 16.31 17.58 -8.17
C GLY A 6 15.80 16.50 -7.22
N SER A 7 16.65 15.65 -6.64
CA SER A 7 16.22 14.59 -5.71
C SER A 7 15.38 15.10 -4.53
N ASN A 8 15.69 16.30 -4.02
CA ASN A 8 14.93 16.93 -2.94
C ASN A 8 13.52 17.33 -3.38
N TRP A 9 13.37 17.85 -4.60
CA TRP A 9 12.07 18.21 -5.16
C TRP A 9 11.21 16.99 -5.44
N VAL A 10 11.80 15.89 -5.93
CA VAL A 10 11.10 14.62 -6.10
C VAL A 10 10.63 14.06 -4.76
N GLY A 11 11.52 14.05 -3.75
CA GLY A 11 11.16 13.62 -2.40
C GLY A 11 10.04 14.46 -1.79
N LEU A 12 10.11 15.78 -1.95
CA LEU A 12 9.05 16.70 -1.53
C LEU A 12 7.74 16.45 -2.29
N GLY A 13 7.79 16.24 -3.60
CA GLY A 13 6.60 15.94 -4.40
C GLY A 13 5.89 14.66 -3.98
N ILE A 14 6.64 13.59 -3.70
CA ILE A 14 6.10 12.33 -3.18
C ILE A 14 5.47 12.54 -1.79
N TYR A 15 6.13 13.31 -0.93
CA TYR A 15 5.60 13.63 0.39
C TYR A 15 4.31 14.45 0.31
N LEU A 16 4.26 15.48 -0.55
CA LEU A 16 3.06 16.27 -0.77
C LEU A 16 1.93 15.43 -1.35
N ALA A 17 2.22 14.52 -2.29
CA ALA A 17 1.23 13.58 -2.83
C ALA A 17 0.66 12.66 -1.76
N TYR A 18 1.50 12.19 -0.82
CA TYR A 18 1.05 11.40 0.32
C TYR A 18 0.13 12.18 1.28
N LEU A 19 0.35 13.50 1.44
CA LEU A 19 -0.50 14.34 2.28
C LEU A 19 -1.87 14.63 1.68
N VAL A 20 -2.09 14.37 0.39
CA VAL A 20 -3.39 14.56 -0.24
C VAL A 20 -4.39 13.54 0.32
N PRO A 21 -5.49 13.99 0.96
CA PRO A 21 -6.52 13.07 1.42
C PRO A 21 -7.10 12.28 0.25
N PRO A 22 -7.17 10.94 0.32
CA PRO A 22 -7.70 10.13 -0.76
C PRO A 22 -9.13 10.51 -1.15
N SER A 23 -9.95 11.03 -0.23
CA SER A 23 -11.29 11.51 -0.52
C SER A 23 -11.34 12.67 -1.54
N ILE A 24 -10.32 13.52 -1.59
CA ILE A 24 -10.26 14.65 -2.54
C ILE A 24 -10.00 14.14 -3.97
N LEU A 25 -9.27 13.03 -4.10
CA LEU A 25 -8.97 12.41 -5.40
C LEU A 25 -10.17 11.65 -5.98
N PHE A 26 -11.28 11.54 -5.25
CA PHE A 26 -12.45 10.76 -5.66
C PHE A 26 -13.02 11.20 -7.01
N ILE A 27 -13.36 12.49 -7.15
CA ILE A 27 -13.94 13.03 -8.39
C ILE A 27 -13.01 12.84 -9.59
N PRO A 28 -11.73 13.27 -9.56
CA PRO A 28 -10.86 13.10 -10.72
C PRO A 28 -10.64 11.62 -11.06
N LEU A 29 -10.43 10.74 -10.08
CA LEU A 29 -10.25 9.30 -10.35
C LEU A 29 -11.53 8.65 -10.90
N ALA A 30 -12.71 9.04 -10.41
CA ALA A 30 -13.99 8.59 -10.97
C ALA A 30 -14.10 8.98 -12.45
N THR A 31 -13.79 10.24 -12.80
CA THR A 31 -13.83 10.67 -14.20
C THR A 31 -12.86 9.88 -15.08
N MET A 32 -11.70 9.49 -14.56
CA MET A 32 -10.73 8.64 -15.29
C MET A 32 -11.27 7.23 -15.49
N VAL A 33 -11.83 6.61 -14.46
CA VAL A 33 -12.43 5.27 -14.55
C VAL A 33 -13.55 5.22 -15.59
N PHE A 34 -14.43 6.22 -15.63
CA PHE A 34 -15.49 6.31 -16.63
C PHE A 34 -14.94 6.56 -18.04
N LYS A 35 -14.01 7.51 -18.21
CA LYS A 35 -13.41 7.81 -19.52
C LYS A 35 -12.66 6.63 -20.12
N LEU A 36 -12.02 5.81 -19.27
CA LEU A 36 -11.29 4.62 -19.69
C LEU A 36 -12.19 3.39 -19.84
N GLY A 37 -13.49 3.49 -19.54
CA GLY A 37 -14.42 2.35 -19.63
C GLY A 37 -14.15 1.24 -18.62
N LEU A 38 -13.55 1.57 -17.47
CA LEU A 38 -13.16 0.61 -16.43
C LEU A 38 -14.25 0.41 -15.37
N PHE A 39 -15.36 1.12 -15.47
CA PHE A 39 -16.47 1.02 -14.51
C PHE A 39 -16.99 -0.42 -14.41
N ASP A 40 -17.39 -0.81 -13.19
CA ASP A 40 -17.83 -2.15 -12.86
C ASP A 40 -16.80 -3.25 -13.20
N SER A 41 -15.51 -2.97 -12.98
CA SER A 41 -14.43 -3.93 -13.17
C SER A 41 -13.41 -3.84 -12.03
N PRO A 42 -12.91 -4.97 -11.50
CA PRO A 42 -11.82 -4.97 -10.51
C PRO A 42 -10.58 -4.19 -10.98
N LEU A 43 -10.38 -4.07 -12.30
CA LEU A 43 -9.31 -3.25 -12.89
C LEU A 43 -9.41 -1.77 -12.49
N ALA A 44 -10.61 -1.23 -12.28
CA ALA A 44 -10.77 0.13 -11.77
C ALA A 44 -10.05 0.30 -10.43
N LEU A 45 -10.20 -0.65 -9.52
CA LEU A 45 -9.58 -0.62 -8.18
C LEU A 45 -8.07 -0.87 -8.26
N ILE A 46 -7.65 -1.85 -9.05
CA ILE A 46 -6.23 -2.20 -9.26
C ILE A 46 -5.43 -0.99 -9.78
N LEU A 47 -6.02 -0.16 -10.63
CA LEU A 47 -5.36 1.04 -11.17
C LEU A 47 -5.53 2.27 -10.28
N THR A 48 -6.62 2.36 -9.51
CA THR A 48 -6.90 3.49 -8.62
C THR A 48 -6.05 3.41 -7.35
N TYR A 49 -5.99 2.26 -6.69
CA TYR A 49 -5.33 2.13 -5.37
C TYR A 49 -3.85 2.54 -5.36
N PRO A 50 -3.03 2.19 -6.38
CA PRO A 50 -1.63 2.61 -6.42
C PRO A 50 -1.44 4.13 -6.39
N THR A 51 -2.42 4.93 -6.82
CA THR A 51 -2.29 6.41 -6.86
C THR A 51 -2.05 7.02 -5.48
N PHE A 52 -2.60 6.44 -4.42
CA PHE A 52 -2.39 6.87 -3.04
C PHE A 52 -1.51 5.90 -2.23
N LEU A 53 -1.46 4.61 -2.60
CA LEU A 53 -0.59 3.65 -1.92
C LEU A 53 0.88 3.81 -2.30
N ILE A 54 1.21 4.14 -3.56
CA ILE A 54 2.60 4.33 -3.98
C ILE A 54 3.28 5.47 -3.20
N PRO A 55 2.69 6.68 -3.07
CA PRO A 55 3.28 7.74 -2.26
C PRO A 55 3.54 7.32 -0.81
N PHE A 56 2.58 6.65 -0.18
CA PHE A 56 2.70 6.12 1.17
C PHE A 56 3.83 5.08 1.30
N CYS A 57 3.81 4.02 0.48
CA CYS A 57 4.84 2.98 0.50
C CYS A 57 6.22 3.55 0.18
N THR A 58 6.31 4.49 -0.76
CA THR A 58 7.58 5.14 -1.12
C THR A 58 8.13 5.93 0.05
N TRP A 59 7.28 6.68 0.75
CA TRP A 59 7.72 7.45 1.93
C TRP A 59 8.20 6.55 3.06
N LEU A 60 7.46 5.47 3.35
CA LEU A 60 7.84 4.44 4.32
C LEU A 60 9.20 3.80 3.94
N LEU A 61 9.35 3.39 2.68
CA LEU A 61 10.58 2.77 2.20
C LEU A 61 11.75 3.75 2.14
N ILE A 62 11.53 5.05 1.91
CA ILE A 62 12.60 6.05 2.04
C ILE A 62 13.15 6.06 3.46
N GLY A 63 12.29 6.00 4.48
CA GLY A 63 12.70 5.88 5.88
C GLY A 63 13.53 4.62 6.13
N TYR A 64 13.05 3.47 5.66
CA TYR A 64 13.75 2.19 5.81
C TYR A 64 15.08 2.16 5.05
N PHE A 65 15.09 2.58 3.79
CA PHE A 65 16.32 2.64 3.02
C PHE A 65 17.32 3.57 3.68
N LYS A 66 16.94 4.63 4.40
CA LYS A 66 17.91 5.49 5.10
C LYS A 66 18.63 4.80 6.26
N SER A 67 18.06 3.77 6.89
CA SER A 67 18.69 3.07 8.02
C SER A 67 19.79 2.09 7.60
N ILE A 68 19.82 1.67 6.32
CA ILE A 68 20.88 0.79 5.81
C ILE A 68 22.22 1.57 5.80
N PRO A 69 23.33 1.04 6.33
CA PRO A 69 24.62 1.76 6.30
C PRO A 69 25.04 2.10 4.85
N TYR A 70 25.51 3.33 4.61
CA TYR A 70 25.95 3.75 3.27
C TYR A 70 27.31 3.14 2.90
N GLU A 71 28.11 2.82 3.91
CA GLU A 71 29.45 2.23 3.83
C GLU A 71 29.43 0.89 3.07
N LEU A 72 28.34 0.11 3.18
CA LEU A 72 28.17 -1.13 2.42
C LEU A 72 28.12 -0.90 0.91
N GLU A 73 27.50 0.21 0.48
CA GLU A 73 27.46 0.57 -0.93
C GLU A 73 28.82 1.10 -1.40
N GLU A 74 29.55 1.83 -0.56
CA GLU A 74 30.89 2.34 -0.88
C GLU A 74 31.91 1.21 -1.04
N CYS A 75 31.93 0.23 -0.13
CA CYS A 75 32.80 -0.94 -0.25
C CYS A 75 32.51 -1.70 -1.56
N ALA A 76 31.24 -1.91 -1.89
CA ALA A 76 30.87 -2.59 -3.13
C ALA A 76 31.25 -1.80 -4.39
N LEU A 77 31.21 -0.46 -4.34
CA LEU A 77 31.70 0.39 -5.43
C LEU A 77 33.22 0.27 -5.59
N ILE A 78 33.98 0.19 -4.50
CA ILE A 78 35.43 -0.04 -4.51
C ILE A 78 35.77 -1.41 -5.11
N ASP A 79 34.95 -2.42 -4.81
CA ASP A 79 35.06 -3.77 -5.40
C ASP A 79 34.62 -3.85 -6.87
N GLY A 80 34.27 -2.71 -7.49
CA GLY A 80 33.91 -2.63 -8.90
C GLY A 80 32.46 -2.98 -9.23
N ALA A 81 31.58 -3.11 -8.23
CA ALA A 81 30.16 -3.36 -8.45
C ALA A 81 29.47 -2.13 -9.06
N THR A 82 28.63 -2.35 -10.07
CA THR A 82 27.77 -1.32 -10.64
C THR A 82 26.62 -0.97 -9.68
N ARG A 83 26.06 0.25 -9.80
CA ARG A 83 24.91 0.68 -8.97
C ARG A 83 23.70 -0.27 -9.04
N LEU A 84 23.45 -0.90 -10.20
CA LEU A 84 22.38 -1.87 -10.35
C LEU A 84 22.69 -3.19 -9.62
N GLN A 85 23.95 -3.62 -9.63
CA GLN A 85 24.39 -4.79 -8.86
C GLN A 85 24.27 -4.53 -7.35
N ILE A 86 24.70 -3.36 -6.89
CA ILE A 86 24.57 -2.95 -5.48
C ILE A 86 23.09 -2.95 -5.06
N LEU A 87 22.23 -2.33 -5.86
CA LEU A 87 20.78 -2.31 -5.59
C LEU A 87 20.22 -3.73 -5.47
N ARG A 88 20.51 -4.62 -6.42
CA ARG A 88 19.92 -5.97 -6.47
C ARG A 88 20.53 -6.95 -5.48
N ARG A 89 21.83 -6.87 -5.22
CA ARG A 89 22.57 -7.86 -4.42
C ARG A 89 22.80 -7.44 -2.97
N ILE A 90 22.71 -6.16 -2.66
CA ILE A 90 23.00 -5.62 -1.32
C ILE A 90 21.76 -4.88 -0.78
N THR A 91 21.38 -3.78 -1.43
CA THR A 91 20.37 -2.87 -0.88
C THR A 91 18.98 -3.50 -0.81
N LEU A 92 18.51 -4.19 -1.86
CA LEU A 92 17.18 -4.84 -1.88
C LEU A 92 17.07 -6.01 -0.89
N PRO A 93 18.03 -6.97 -0.82
CA PRO A 93 18.00 -8.03 0.19
C PRO A 93 17.98 -7.50 1.63
N LEU A 94 18.76 -6.46 1.93
CA LEU A 94 18.75 -5.81 3.25
C LEU A 94 17.44 -5.04 3.52
N ALA A 95 16.76 -4.59 2.47
CA ALA A 95 15.48 -3.91 2.57
C ALA A 95 14.27 -4.84 2.63
N VAL A 96 14.45 -6.17 2.56
CA VAL A 96 13.34 -7.14 2.56
C VAL A 96 12.37 -6.94 3.74
N PRO A 97 12.81 -6.75 5.00
CA PRO A 97 11.85 -6.54 6.09
C PRO A 97 11.04 -5.25 5.89
N GLY A 98 11.65 -4.18 5.37
CA GLY A 98 10.97 -2.94 5.02
C GLY A 98 9.97 -3.10 3.87
N LEU A 99 10.32 -3.89 2.85
CA LEU A 99 9.43 -4.22 1.72
C LEU A 99 8.24 -5.06 2.17
N ILE A 100 8.47 -6.03 3.06
CA ILE A 100 7.40 -6.83 3.69
C ILE A 100 6.47 -5.90 4.46
N SER A 101 6.99 -5.05 5.35
CA SER A 101 6.18 -4.09 6.11
C SER A 101 5.37 -3.17 5.20
N ALA A 102 5.98 -2.59 4.16
CA ALA A 102 5.26 -1.77 3.18
C ALA A 102 4.15 -2.55 2.47
N GLY A 103 4.40 -3.82 2.11
CA GLY A 103 3.43 -4.71 1.50
C GLY A 103 2.25 -5.03 2.41
N ILE A 104 2.50 -5.30 3.70
CA ILE A 104 1.44 -5.54 4.70
C ILE A 104 0.53 -4.32 4.81
N PHE A 105 1.10 -3.12 4.93
CA PHE A 105 0.30 -1.90 4.99
C PHE A 105 -0.47 -1.65 3.69
N ALA A 106 0.17 -1.82 2.53
CA ALA A 106 -0.50 -1.67 1.24
C ALA A 106 -1.69 -2.63 1.09
N PHE A 107 -1.48 -3.91 1.45
CA PHE A 107 -2.53 -4.91 1.46
C PHE A 107 -3.67 -4.49 2.38
N THR A 108 -3.37 -4.17 3.63
CA THR A 108 -4.36 -3.80 4.65
C THR A 108 -5.18 -2.58 4.24
N LEU A 109 -4.53 -1.55 3.71
CA LEU A 109 -5.19 -0.34 3.23
C LEU A 109 -6.06 -0.63 2.00
N SER A 110 -5.58 -1.44 1.05
CA SER A 110 -6.36 -1.83 -0.14
C SER A 110 -7.54 -2.73 0.19
N TRP A 111 -7.38 -3.62 1.17
CA TRP A 111 -8.39 -4.57 1.61
C TRP A 111 -9.55 -3.88 2.31
N ASN A 112 -9.24 -2.86 3.12
CA ASN A 112 -10.21 -2.06 3.86
C ASN A 112 -10.74 -0.87 3.05
N GLU A 113 -10.26 -0.64 1.82
CA GLU A 113 -10.75 0.44 1.00
C GLU A 113 -12.21 0.21 0.63
N PHE A 114 -13.04 1.20 0.94
CA PHE A 114 -14.49 1.11 0.84
C PHE A 114 -15.09 2.09 -0.17
N ILE A 115 -14.60 3.33 -0.21
CA ILE A 115 -15.24 4.44 -0.94
C ILE A 115 -15.12 4.21 -2.45
N TYR A 116 -13.92 3.88 -2.94
CA TYR A 116 -13.70 3.66 -4.36
C TYR A 116 -14.32 2.35 -4.81
N ALA A 117 -14.22 1.30 -4.00
CA ALA A 117 -14.90 0.03 -4.26
C ALA A 117 -16.42 0.18 -4.36
N LEU A 118 -17.05 0.92 -3.44
CA LEU A 118 -18.49 1.20 -3.46
C LEU A 118 -18.90 2.00 -4.69
N ALA A 119 -18.08 2.97 -5.10
CA ALA A 119 -18.40 3.87 -6.21
C ALA A 119 -18.17 3.24 -7.59
N PHE A 120 -17.14 2.41 -7.75
CA PHE A 120 -16.69 1.92 -9.06
C PHE A 120 -17.20 0.52 -9.40
N ILE A 121 -17.67 -0.25 -8.41
CA ILE A 121 -18.15 -1.61 -8.60
C ILE A 121 -19.62 -1.72 -8.23
N GLN A 122 -20.46 -2.10 -9.19
CA GLN A 122 -21.90 -2.20 -9.01
C GLN A 122 -22.35 -3.66 -8.93
N SER A 123 -21.81 -4.52 -9.79
CA SER A 123 -22.13 -5.94 -9.88
C SER A 123 -21.77 -6.66 -8.59
N SER A 124 -22.74 -7.36 -8.02
CA SER A 124 -22.64 -8.06 -6.74
C SER A 124 -21.43 -9.01 -6.67
N GLU A 125 -21.18 -9.74 -7.76
CA GLU A 125 -20.09 -10.72 -7.86
C GLU A 125 -18.69 -10.10 -7.90
N LYS A 126 -18.58 -8.80 -8.18
CA LYS A 126 -17.31 -8.09 -8.30
C LYS A 126 -16.98 -7.27 -7.05
N LYS A 127 -17.93 -7.09 -6.14
CA LYS A 127 -17.78 -6.24 -4.95
C LYS A 127 -16.68 -6.78 -4.04
N THR A 128 -15.91 -5.86 -3.46
CA THR A 128 -14.96 -6.22 -2.40
C THR A 128 -15.71 -6.68 -1.16
N VAL A 129 -15.05 -7.47 -0.31
CA VAL A 129 -15.68 -8.01 0.91
C VAL A 129 -16.33 -6.92 1.77
N PRO A 130 -15.66 -5.80 2.11
CA PRO A 130 -16.29 -4.76 2.93
C PRO A 130 -17.55 -4.16 2.30
N VAL A 131 -17.53 -3.95 0.97
CA VAL A 131 -18.66 -3.38 0.24
C VAL A 131 -19.80 -4.38 0.09
N ALA A 132 -19.49 -5.64 -0.22
CA ALA A 132 -20.49 -6.70 -0.34
C ALA A 132 -21.21 -6.94 0.98
N VAL A 133 -20.46 -7.10 2.08
CA VAL A 133 -21.01 -7.31 3.43
C VAL A 133 -21.97 -6.19 3.80
N LEU A 134 -21.59 -4.92 3.61
CA LEU A 134 -22.48 -3.81 3.95
C LEU A 134 -23.69 -3.75 3.01
N THR A 135 -23.46 -3.72 1.69
CA THR A 135 -24.52 -3.42 0.71
C THR A 135 -25.50 -4.57 0.47
N GLN A 136 -25.17 -5.80 0.87
CA GLN A 136 -26.08 -6.95 0.74
C GLN A 136 -26.85 -7.25 2.04
N LEU A 137 -26.29 -6.90 3.20
CA LEU A 137 -26.86 -7.25 4.51
C LEU A 137 -27.56 -6.09 5.22
N VAL A 138 -27.42 -4.87 4.68
CA VAL A 138 -28.18 -3.69 5.10
C VAL A 138 -29.16 -3.33 3.97
N GLN A 139 -30.46 -3.44 4.25
CA GLN A 139 -31.52 -3.15 3.29
C GLN A 139 -32.46 -2.09 3.86
N GLY A 140 -32.22 -0.82 3.52
CA GLY A 140 -32.93 0.30 4.15
C GLY A 140 -32.64 0.35 5.64
N ASP A 141 -33.70 0.23 6.46
CA ASP A 141 -33.60 0.22 7.92
C ASP A 141 -33.49 -1.20 8.52
N ASP A 142 -33.46 -2.24 7.69
CA ASP A 142 -33.27 -3.63 8.13
C ASP A 142 -31.79 -4.02 8.11
N TYR A 143 -31.31 -4.49 9.27
CA TYR A 143 -29.90 -4.82 9.52
C TYR A 143 -29.80 -6.28 9.95
N GLN A 144 -29.18 -7.10 9.11
CA GLN A 144 -28.90 -8.49 9.44
C GLN A 144 -27.66 -8.60 10.34
N TRP A 145 -27.78 -8.15 11.59
CA TRP A 145 -26.65 -8.02 12.54
C TRP A 145 -25.83 -9.30 12.68
N GLY A 146 -26.46 -10.47 12.75
CA GLY A 146 -25.75 -11.75 12.84
C GLY A 146 -24.84 -12.00 11.64
N ALA A 147 -25.37 -11.80 10.42
CA ALA A 147 -24.60 -11.95 9.20
C ALA A 147 -23.54 -10.85 9.03
N LEU A 148 -23.84 -9.61 9.46
CA LEU A 148 -22.89 -8.49 9.44
C LEU A 148 -21.68 -8.76 10.33
N MET A 149 -21.91 -9.24 11.56
CA MET A 149 -20.82 -9.58 12.49
C MET A 149 -20.00 -10.77 11.97
N ALA A 150 -20.65 -11.78 11.40
CA ALA A 150 -19.95 -12.90 10.75
C ALA A 150 -19.11 -12.43 9.56
N GLY A 151 -19.68 -11.58 8.69
CA GLY A 151 -18.99 -10.98 7.55
C GLY A 151 -17.79 -10.13 7.96
N ALA A 152 -17.91 -9.35 9.04
CA ALA A 152 -16.81 -8.58 9.61
C ALA A 152 -15.69 -9.49 10.14
N LEU A 153 -16.04 -10.57 10.86
CA LEU A 153 -15.07 -11.55 11.36
C LEU A 153 -14.32 -12.21 10.21
N PHE A 154 -15.04 -12.79 9.23
CA PHE A 154 -14.43 -13.43 8.07
C PHE A 154 -13.63 -12.44 7.22
N GLY A 155 -14.11 -11.20 7.07
CA GLY A 155 -13.40 -10.12 6.38
C GLY A 155 -12.09 -9.72 7.05
N SER A 156 -11.97 -9.87 8.38
CA SER A 156 -10.72 -9.59 9.10
C SER A 156 -9.69 -10.72 9.05
N ILE A 157 -10.10 -11.96 8.77
CA ILE A 157 -9.20 -13.13 8.79
C ILE A 157 -8.00 -12.97 7.85
N PRO A 158 -8.15 -12.56 6.57
CA PRO A 158 -7.02 -12.43 5.66
C PRO A 158 -5.97 -11.43 6.17
N VAL A 159 -6.43 -10.30 6.71
CA VAL A 159 -5.56 -9.29 7.30
C VAL A 159 -4.87 -9.84 8.55
N ALA A 160 -5.62 -10.49 9.46
CA ALA A 160 -5.08 -11.07 10.68
C ALA A 160 -4.03 -12.16 10.41
N LEU A 161 -4.29 -13.05 9.45
CA LEU A 161 -3.34 -14.07 9.01
C LEU A 161 -2.07 -13.42 8.46
N LEU A 162 -2.21 -12.43 7.58
CA LEU A 162 -1.08 -11.75 6.98
C LEU A 162 -0.22 -11.06 8.05
N TYR A 163 -0.82 -10.37 9.02
CA TYR A 163 -0.05 -9.82 10.14
C TYR A 163 0.61 -10.91 11.00
N SER A 164 -0.08 -12.02 11.27
CA SER A 164 0.45 -13.10 12.12
C SER A 164 1.67 -13.78 11.51
N PHE A 165 1.71 -14.00 10.19
CA PHE A 165 2.84 -14.63 9.52
C PHE A 165 4.07 -13.73 9.42
N PHE A 166 3.86 -12.41 9.36
CA PHE A 166 4.95 -11.46 9.12
C PHE A 166 5.26 -10.57 10.33
N VAL A 167 4.72 -10.91 11.52
CA VAL A 167 4.88 -10.12 12.74
C VAL A 167 6.35 -9.93 13.15
N GLU A 168 7.20 -10.94 12.93
CA GLU A 168 8.64 -10.86 13.26
C GLU A 168 9.39 -9.88 12.34
N TYR A 169 9.02 -9.81 11.07
CA TYR A 169 9.54 -8.83 10.11
C TYR A 169 9.03 -7.42 10.41
N TYR A 170 7.76 -7.32 10.83
CA TYR A 170 7.16 -6.07 11.28
C TYR A 170 7.88 -5.50 12.52
N VAL A 171 8.09 -6.32 13.56
CA VAL A 171 8.77 -5.92 14.81
C VAL A 171 10.24 -5.58 14.58
N SER A 172 10.96 -6.33 13.75
CA SER A 172 12.34 -6.00 13.37
C SER A 172 12.45 -4.69 12.58
N SER A 173 11.44 -4.36 11.75
CA SER A 173 11.40 -3.08 11.02
C SER A 173 11.17 -1.87 11.92
N LEU A 174 10.32 -1.99 12.95
CA LEU A 174 10.08 -0.92 13.91
C LEU A 174 11.25 -0.72 14.88
N THR A 175 11.90 -1.80 15.30
CA THR A 175 13.07 -1.71 16.20
C THR A 175 14.36 -1.29 15.48
N GLY A 176 14.49 -1.56 14.17
CA GLY A 176 15.58 -1.04 13.35
C GLY A 176 15.53 0.47 13.11
N ALA A 177 14.36 1.11 13.28
CA ALA A 177 14.20 2.56 13.25
C ALA A 177 14.47 3.25 14.61
N VAL A 178 14.56 2.48 15.70
CA VAL A 178 14.74 2.96 17.08
C VAL A 178 16.13 2.61 17.66
N LYS A 179 16.97 1.90 16.90
CA LYS A 179 18.39 1.76 17.25
C LYS A 179 19.15 3.03 16.88
N GLU A 180 19.09 4.02 17.77
CA GLU A 180 20.24 4.87 18.06
C GLU A 180 21.32 4.07 18.78
#